data_AF-A0A352CIS4-F1
#
_entry.id   AF-A0A352CIS4-F1
#
_cell.length_a   1.000
_cell.length_b   1.000
_cell.length_c   1.000
_cell.angle_alpha   90.00
_cell.angle_beta   90.00
_cell.angle_gamma   90.00
#
_symmetry.space_group_name_H-M   'P 1'
#
loop_
_entity.id
_entity.type
_entity.pdbx_description
1 polymer ?
#
loop_
_entity_poly.entity_id
_entity_poly.type
_entity_poly.pdbx_seq_one_letter_code
_entity_poly.pdbx_strand_id
1 'polypeptide(L)' 'MFQEYEKQKQAHRSRMQKVREYSMGGLFLLAGLFFSLRSQLDLEINLRFPPDLTDRIFGAVCLLYGAWRVHRGYKTKE' A
#
# COMPACT_ATOMS: atom_id res chain seq x y z
N MET A 1 32.70 -1.05 21.17
CA MET A 1 32.74 -2.27 20.33
C MET A 1 31.44 -3.08 20.36
N PHE A 2 31.16 -3.96 21.34
CA PHE A 2 29.97 -4.84 21.29
C PHE A 2 28.62 -4.09 21.34
N GLN A 3 28.50 -3.08 22.20
CA GLN A 3 27.26 -2.29 22.33
C GLN A 3 26.92 -1.44 21.09
N GLU A 4 27.92 -0.97 20.34
CA GLU A 4 27.69 -0.18 19.13
C GLU A 4 27.20 -1.06 17.97
N TYR A 5 27.68 -2.31 17.90
CA TYR A 5 27.21 -3.28 16.91
C TYR A 5 25.74 -3.65 17.15
N GLU A 6 25.34 -3.85 18.41
CA GLU A 6 23.95 -4.11 18.79
C GLU A 6 23.03 -2.92 18.48
N LYS A 7 23.47 -1.69 18.80
CA LYS A 7 22.73 -0.46 18.49
C LYS A 7 22.52 -0.26 16.99
N GLN A 8 23.54 -0.48 16.16
CA GLN A 8 23.40 -0.37 14.71
C GLN A 8 22.45 -1.43 14.12
N LYS A 9 22.48 -2.65 14.66
CA LYS A 9 21.57 -3.74 14.26
C LYS A 9 20.12 -3.46 14.64
N GLN A 10 19.87 -2.89 15.82
CA GLN A 10 18.53 -2.47 16.25
C GLN A 10 18.01 -1.26 15.45
N ALA A 11 18.88 -0.30 15.13
CA ALA A 11 18.55 0.84 14.28
C ALA A 11 18.15 0.40 12.85
N HIS A 12 18.84 -0.61 12.29
CA HIS A 12 18.46 -1.18 10.99
C HIS A 12 17.12 -1.91 11.03
N ARG A 13 16.89 -2.76 12.05
CA ARG A 13 15.61 -3.48 12.18
C ARG A 13 14.41 -2.55 12.37
N SER A 14 14.56 -1.52 13.21
CA SER A 14 13.49 -0.55 13.46
C SER A 14 13.17 0.30 12.23
N ARG A 15 14.18 0.63 11.41
CA ARG A 15 13.97 1.34 10.13
C ARG A 15 13.28 0.46 9.09
N MET A 16 13.67 -0.82 8.97
CA MET A 16 13.01 -1.77 8.06
C MET A 16 11.56 -2.08 8.45
N GLN A 17 11.24 -2.17 9.75
CA GLN A 17 9.87 -2.33 10.21
C GLN A 17 8.98 -1.14 9.80
N LYS A 18 9.48 0.09 10.01
CA LYS A 18 8.77 1.32 9.64
C LYS A 18 8.53 1.43 8.13
N VAL A 19 9.52 1.04 7.31
CA VAL A 19 9.38 1.03 5.85
C VAL A 19 8.33 0.01 5.42
N ARG A 20 8.33 -1.20 5.99
CA ARG A 20 7.37 -2.27 5.65
C ARG A 20 5.92 -1.85 5.92
N GLU A 21 5.67 -1.17 7.03
CA GLU A 21 4.31 -0.73 7.40
C GLU A 21 3.78 0.37 6.47
N TYR A 22 4.63 1.35 6.12
CA TYR A 22 4.26 2.40 5.17
C TYR A 22 4.10 1.88 3.74
N SER A 23 5.02 1.02 3.30
CA SER A 23 4.97 0.45 1.95
C SER A 23 3.76 -0.45 1.75
N MET A 24 3.34 -1.24 2.74
CA MET A 24 2.12 -2.05 2.62
C MET A 24 0.86 -1.19 2.44
N GLY A 25 0.68 -0.13 3.23
CA GLY A 25 -0.45 0.79 3.05
C GLY A 25 -0.42 1.51 1.70
N GLY A 26 0.78 1.95 1.30
CA GLY A 26 1.01 2.58 0.00
C GLY A 26 0.72 1.65 -1.18
N LEU A 27 1.12 0.38 -1.11
CA LEU A 27 0.86 -0.61 -2.15
C LEU A 27 -0.65 -0.88 -2.33
N PHE A 28 -1.42 -0.95 -1.24
CA PHE A 28 -2.88 -1.11 -1.31
C PHE A 28 -3.56 0.12 -1.92
N LEU A 29 -3.12 1.33 -1.55
CA LEU A 29 -3.62 2.56 -2.16
C LEU A 29 -3.28 2.65 -3.65
N LEU A 30 -2.04 2.33 -4.01
CA LEU A 30 -1.55 2.39 -5.38
C LEU A 30 -2.24 1.33 -6.25
N ALA A 31 -2.45 0.12 -5.73
CA ALA A 31 -3.25 -0.91 -6.39
C ALA A 31 -4.71 -0.48 -6.57
N GLY A 32 -5.36 0.05 -5.53
CA GLY A 32 -6.75 0.52 -5.64
C GLY A 32 -6.92 1.68 -6.62
N LEU A 33 -5.97 2.62 -6.62
CA LEU A 33 -5.92 3.71 -7.59
C LEU A 33 -5.69 3.19 -9.01
N PHE A 34 -4.77 2.24 -9.19
CA PHE A 34 -4.47 1.62 -10.48
C PHE A 34 -5.70 0.88 -11.04
N PHE A 35 -6.41 0.11 -10.23
CA PHE A 35 -7.64 -0.56 -10.62
C PHE A 35 -8.76 0.42 -10.98
N SER A 36 -8.89 1.52 -10.21
CA SER A 36 -9.90 2.54 -10.50
C SER A 36 -9.58 3.34 -11.77
N LEU A 37 -8.30 3.63 -12.03
CA LEU A 37 -7.84 4.33 -13.25
C LEU A 37 -7.88 3.42 -14.47
N ARG A 38 -7.60 2.12 -14.31
CA ARG A 38 -7.73 1.12 -15.39
C ARG A 38 -9.14 1.07 -15.96
N SER A 39 -10.16 1.30 -15.13
CA SER A 39 -11.56 1.39 -15.61
C SER A 39 -11.81 2.61 -16.50
N GLN A 40 -11.00 3.67 -16.41
CA GLN A 40 -11.15 4.92 -17.17
C GLN A 40 -10.19 4.99 -18.37
N LEU A 41 -9.10 4.23 -18.34
CA LEU A 41 -8.12 4.15 -19.41
C LEU A 41 -8.55 3.04 -20.38
N ASP A 42 -8.78 3.41 -21.64
CA ASP A 42 -9.14 2.50 -22.75
C ASP A 42 -7.91 1.67 -23.19
N LEU A 43 -7.35 0.89 -22.26
CA LEU A 43 -6.25 -0.03 -22.52
C LEU A 43 -6.79 -1.25 -23.29
N GLU A 44 -6.04 -1.78 -24.26
CA GLU A 44 -6.37 -3.04 -24.97
C GLU A 44 -6.62 -4.22 -24.01
N ILE A 45 -6.08 -4.16 -22.79
CA ILE A 45 -6.31 -5.14 -21.71
C ILE A 45 -7.78 -5.14 -21.25
N ASN A 46 -8.46 -4.00 -21.34
CA ASN A 46 -9.87 -3.80 -20.98
C ASN A 46 -10.82 -4.38 -22.04
N LEU A 47 -10.40 -4.46 -23.32
CA LEU A 47 -11.14 -5.19 -24.35
C LEU A 47 -11.12 -6.70 -24.09
N ARG A 48 -10.03 -7.22 -23.51
CA ARG A 48 -9.85 -8.66 -23.26
C ARG A 48 -10.42 -9.12 -21.92
N PHE A 49 -10.50 -8.21 -20.95
CA PHE A 49 -11.15 -8.39 -19.66
C PHE A 49 -12.06 -7.20 -19.42
N PRO A 50 -13.37 -7.30 -19.74
CA PRO A 50 -14.28 -6.19 -19.56
C PRO A 50 -14.23 -5.72 -18.09
N PRO A 51 -14.15 -4.41 -17.85
CA PRO A 51 -14.12 -3.86 -16.50
C PRO A 51 -15.45 -4.18 -15.84
N ASP A 52 -15.45 -5.21 -15.02
CA ASP A 52 -16.64 -5.70 -14.37
C ASP A 52 -16.95 -4.85 -13.13
N LEU A 53 -18.20 -4.88 -12.65
CA LEU A 53 -18.61 -4.20 -11.41
C LEU A 53 -17.65 -4.57 -10.25
N THR A 54 -17.13 -5.79 -10.30
CA THR A 54 -16.16 -6.37 -9.38
C THR A 54 -14.85 -5.58 -9.32
N ASP A 55 -14.27 -5.15 -10.44
CA ASP A 55 -13.01 -4.37 -10.49
C ASP A 55 -13.18 -3.02 -9.79
N ARG A 56 -14.33 -2.37 -10.00
CA ARG A 56 -14.66 -1.08 -9.40
C ARG A 56 -14.88 -1.18 -7.89
N ILE A 57 -15.58 -2.24 -7.44
CA ILE A 57 -15.76 -2.53 -6.01
C ILE A 57 -14.41 -2.88 -5.37
N PHE A 58 -13.58 -3.70 -6.03
CA PHE A 58 -12.28 -4.10 -5.52
C PHE A 58 -11.32 -2.92 -5.39
N GLY A 59 -11.29 -2.04 -6.40
CA GLY A 59 -10.54 -0.78 -6.35
C GLY A 59 -10.99 0.13 -5.20
N ALA A 60 -12.31 0.29 -5.02
CA ALA A 60 -12.87 1.09 -3.93
C ALA A 60 -12.53 0.51 -2.54
N VAL A 61 -12.62 -0.81 -2.37
CA VAL A 61 -12.25 -1.50 -1.12
C VAL A 61 -10.75 -1.39 -0.85
N CYS A 62 -9.89 -1.54 -1.87
CA CYS A 62 -8.44 -1.36 -1.73
C CYS A 62 -8.08 0.07 -1.34
N LEU A 63 -8.73 1.08 -1.93
CA LEU A 63 -8.52 2.48 -1.56
C LEU A 63 -8.98 2.77 -0.13
N LEU A 64 -10.19 2.34 0.26
CA LEU A 64 -10.70 2.52 1.63
C LEU A 64 -9.81 1.82 2.66
N TYR A 65 -9.45 0.55 2.41
CA TYR A 65 -8.62 -0.23 3.31
C TYR A 65 -7.19 0.30 3.39
N GLY A 66 -6.60 0.65 2.24
CA GLY A 66 -5.27 1.28 2.16
C GLY A 66 -5.24 2.62 2.91
N ALA A 67 -6.24 3.47 2.70
CA ALA A 67 -6.37 4.76 3.37
C ALA A 67 -6.52 4.60 4.89
N TRP A 68 -7.39 3.69 5.32
CA TRP A 68 -7.55 3.38 6.75
C TRP A 68 -6.25 2.85 7.37
N ARG A 69 -5.52 1.99 6.65
CA ARG A 69 -4.27 1.39 7.15
C ARG A 69 -3.14 2.41 7.25
N VAL A 70 -3.04 3.32 6.28
CA VAL A 70 -2.12 4.47 6.35
C VAL A 70 -2.52 5.40 7.48
N HIS A 71 -3.80 5.74 7.61
CA HIS A 71 -4.31 6.58 8.71
C HIS A 71 -3.99 5.97 10.08
N ARG A 72 -4.17 4.64 10.25
CA ARG A 72 -3.84 3.96 11.51
C ARG A 72 -2.35 4.02 11.83
N GLY A 73 -1.50 3.85 10.80
CA GLY A 73 -0.04 3.98 10.94
C GLY A 73 0.45 5.40 11.23
N TYR A 74 -0.32 6.43 10.86
CA TYR A 74 -0.07 7.82 11.24
C TYR A 74 -0.44 8.08 12.70
N LYS A 75 -1.61 7.62 13.17
CA LYS A 75 -2.06 7.81 14.55
C LYS A 75 -1.22 7.08 15.61
N THR A 76 -0.49 6.03 15.24
CA THR A 76 0.45 5.35 16.16
C THR A 76 1.77 6.11 16.34
N LYS A 77 1.98 7.21 15.60
CA LYS A 77 3.20 8.03 15.70
C LYS A 77 3.00 9.38 16.43
N GLU A 78 1.81 9.65 16.97
CA GLU A 78 1.58 10.74 17.93
C GLU A 78 1.65 10.23 19.38
#